data_AF-A0A8T5GHA8-F1
#
_entry.id   AF-A0A8T5GHA8-F1
#
_cell.length_a   1.000
_cell.length_b   1.000
_cell.length_c   1.000
_cell.angle_alpha   90.00
_cell.angle_beta   90.00
_cell.angle_gamma   90.00
#
_symmetry.space_group_name_H-M   'P 1'
#
loop_
_entity.id
_entity.type
_entity.pdbx_description
1 polymer ?
#
loop_
_entity_poly.entity_id
_entity_poly.type
_entity_poly.pdbx_seq_one_letter_code
_entity_poly.pdbx_strand_id
1 'polypeptide(L)'
;MGLRSWLNQALGRNERVSDLQVDEPMISEEETTSFLQTQETRTSEALALFEEDDPVGEPLPESVSAPYDASQAQLEDLLSDEASPSFTHQDEVQINDVSEVEDPYEHATIEGDISEAVVFEVDENSASV
;
A
#
# COMPACT_ATOMS: atom_id res chain seq x y z
N MET A 1 34.42 -27.16 0.25
CA MET A 1 33.24 -27.31 -0.63
C MET A 1 32.63 -25.93 -0.82
N GLY A 2 32.76 -25.33 -2.02
CA GLY A 2 32.41 -23.91 -2.24
C GLY A 2 30.99 -23.71 -2.79
N LEU A 3 30.49 -22.46 -2.70
CA LEU A 3 29.17 -22.03 -3.20
C LEU A 3 28.90 -22.43 -4.67
N ARG A 4 29.95 -22.48 -5.50
CA ARG A 4 29.87 -22.96 -6.89
C ARG A 4 29.43 -24.42 -7.01
N SER A 5 29.81 -25.25 -6.04
CA SER A 5 29.40 -26.67 -5.99
C SER A 5 27.94 -26.82 -5.59
N TRP A 6 27.46 -25.99 -4.65
CA TRP A 6 26.06 -25.97 -4.23
C TRP A 6 25.14 -25.48 -5.36
N LEU A 7 25.54 -24.43 -6.08
CA LEU A 7 24.76 -23.89 -7.20
C LEU A 7 24.59 -24.90 -8.34
N ASN A 8 25.64 -25.65 -8.70
CA ASN A 8 25.54 -26.68 -9.74
C ASN A 8 24.65 -27.86 -9.34
N GLN A 9 24.57 -28.14 -8.03
CA GLN A 9 23.71 -29.17 -7.45
C GLN A 9 22.25 -28.69 -7.37
N ALA A 10 22.02 -27.41 -7.03
CA ALA A 10 20.72 -26.78 -6.99
C ALA A 10 20.09 -26.60 -8.38
N LEU A 11 20.90 -26.32 -9.41
CA LEU A 11 20.43 -26.24 -10.80
C LEU A 11 20.35 -27.60 -11.51
N GLY A 12 20.52 -28.71 -10.79
CA GLY A 12 20.32 -30.07 -11.33
C GLY A 12 21.21 -30.40 -12.53
N ARG A 13 22.31 -29.65 -12.74
CA ARG A 13 23.18 -29.78 -13.92
C ARG A 13 24.21 -30.88 -13.69
N ASN A 14 23.73 -32.04 -13.24
CA ASN A 14 24.47 -33.28 -13.28
C ASN A 14 24.13 -33.97 -14.60
N GLU A 15 25.09 -33.92 -15.50
CA GLU A 15 25.10 -34.52 -16.82
C GLU A 15 25.03 -36.06 -16.71
N ARG A 16 23.82 -36.61 -16.46
CA ARG A 16 23.50 -38.04 -16.62
C ARG A 16 22.05 -38.23 -17.05
N VAL A 17 21.93 -38.52 -18.35
CA VAL A 17 20.87 -39.23 -19.09
C VAL A 17 19.78 -39.89 -18.24
N SER A 18 18.54 -39.46 -18.41
CA SER A 18 17.38 -40.34 -18.54
C SER A 18 16.21 -39.57 -19.15
N ASP A 19 15.80 -40.04 -20.32
CA ASP A 19 14.59 -39.67 -21.06
C ASP A 19 13.37 -39.91 -20.14
N LEU A 20 12.84 -38.84 -19.54
CA LEU A 20 11.59 -38.90 -18.78
C LEU A 20 10.47 -38.47 -19.73
N GLN A 21 9.75 -39.46 -20.26
CA GLN A 21 8.44 -39.23 -20.85
C GLN A 21 7.58 -38.54 -19.79
N VAL A 22 7.23 -37.29 -20.07
CA VAL A 22 6.23 -36.54 -19.30
C VAL A 22 4.88 -37.12 -19.73
N ASP A 23 4.28 -37.97 -18.88
CA ASP A 23 2.88 -38.34 -19.02
C ASP A 23 2.06 -37.06 -18.89
N GLU A 24 1.54 -36.59 -20.03
CA GLU A 24 0.60 -35.49 -20.08
C GLU A 24 -0.71 -36.00 -19.44
N PRO A 25 -1.20 -35.42 -18.33
CA PRO A 25 -2.43 -35.91 -17.72
C PRO A 25 -3.58 -35.69 -18.70
N MET A 26 -4.27 -36.77 -19.10
CA MET A 26 -5.51 -36.66 -19.86
C MET A 26 -6.58 -36.03 -18.97
N ILE A 27 -6.71 -34.71 -19.07
CA ILE A 27 -7.77 -33.95 -18.41
C ILE A 27 -9.10 -34.40 -18.99
N SER A 28 -10.03 -34.83 -18.14
CA SER A 28 -11.36 -35.27 -18.56
C SER A 28 -12.16 -34.10 -19.14
N GLU A 29 -13.01 -34.33 -20.14
CA GLU A 29 -13.91 -33.30 -20.70
C GLU A 29 -14.85 -32.71 -19.61
N GLU A 30 -15.11 -33.46 -18.55
CA GLU A 30 -15.88 -33.01 -17.39
C GLU A 30 -15.07 -32.06 -16.49
N GLU A 31 -13.76 -32.26 -16.39
CA GLU A 31 -12.86 -31.37 -15.65
C GLU A 31 -12.65 -30.05 -16.41
N THR A 32 -12.57 -30.09 -17.74
CA THR A 32 -12.45 -28.87 -18.54
C THR A 32 -13.71 -28.01 -18.48
N THR A 33 -14.91 -28.62 -18.49
CA THR A 33 -16.17 -27.87 -18.36
C THR A 33 -16.34 -27.23 -16.98
N SER A 34 -15.99 -27.95 -15.91
CA SER A 34 -16.01 -27.40 -14.54
C SER A 34 -15.00 -26.27 -14.35
N PHE A 35 -13.81 -26.39 -14.95
CA PHE A 35 -12.80 -25.34 -14.93
C PHE A 35 -13.25 -24.09 -15.68
N LEU A 36 -13.86 -24.25 -16.86
CA LEU A 36 -14.40 -23.13 -17.65
C LEU A 36 -15.52 -22.40 -16.90
N GLN A 37 -16.42 -23.14 -16.26
CA GLN A 37 -17.50 -22.54 -15.46
C GLN A 37 -16.94 -21.76 -14.25
N THR A 38 -15.91 -22.30 -13.60
CA THR A 38 -15.24 -21.62 -12.48
C THR A 38 -14.50 -20.37 -12.95
N GLN A 39 -13.88 -20.43 -14.12
CA GLN A 39 -13.20 -19.29 -14.74
C GLN A 39 -14.21 -18.18 -15.08
N GLU A 40 -15.32 -18.54 -15.73
CA GLU A 40 -16.38 -17.58 -16.10
C GLU A 40 -16.94 -16.87 -14.86
N THR A 41 -17.25 -17.62 -13.80
CA THR A 41 -17.76 -17.08 -12.53
C THR A 41 -16.76 -16.12 -11.89
N ARG A 42 -15.47 -16.49 -11.85
CA ARG A 42 -14.44 -15.60 -11.28
C ARG A 42 -14.23 -14.35 -12.13
N THR A 43 -14.33 -14.47 -13.45
CA THR A 43 -14.18 -13.30 -14.33
C THR A 43 -15.35 -12.34 -14.20
N SER A 44 -16.58 -12.82 -14.03
CA SER A 44 -17.73 -11.94 -13.85
C SER A 44 -17.70 -11.24 -12.49
N GLU A 45 -17.32 -11.95 -11.42
CA GLU A 45 -17.12 -11.35 -10.09
C GLU A 45 -15.99 -10.31 -10.09
N ALA A 46 -14.87 -10.59 -10.76
CA ALA A 46 -13.78 -9.63 -10.88
C ALA A 46 -14.18 -8.37 -11.65
N LEU A 47 -14.97 -8.49 -12.73
CA LEU A 47 -15.47 -7.34 -13.47
C LEU A 47 -16.46 -6.51 -12.64
N ALA A 48 -17.30 -7.15 -11.83
CA ALA A 48 -18.23 -6.44 -10.94
C ALA A 48 -17.52 -5.58 -9.89
N LEU A 49 -16.29 -5.92 -9.48
CA LEU A 49 -15.48 -5.10 -8.56
C LEU A 49 -14.96 -3.81 -9.20
N PHE A 50 -14.88 -3.74 -10.53
CA PHE A 50 -14.43 -2.55 -11.26
C PHE A 50 -15.61 -1.72 -11.82
N GLU A 51 -16.84 -2.19 -11.68
CA GLU A 51 -18.07 -1.49 -12.09
C GLU A 51 -18.65 -0.62 -10.96
N GLU A 52 -18.02 -0.54 -9.79
CA GLU A 52 -18.28 0.59 -8.89
C GLU A 52 -17.96 1.87 -9.66
N ASP A 53 -18.98 2.67 -9.94
CA ASP A 53 -18.87 3.99 -10.56
C ASP A 53 -17.83 4.78 -9.75
N ASP A 54 -16.58 4.80 -10.23
CA ASP A 54 -15.58 5.75 -9.76
C ASP A 54 -16.26 7.11 -9.87
N PRO A 55 -16.54 7.81 -8.75
CA PRO A 55 -17.26 9.07 -8.81
C PRO A 55 -16.46 9.94 -9.76
N VAL A 56 -17.07 10.30 -10.89
CA VAL A 56 -16.47 11.14 -11.93
C VAL A 56 -15.80 12.28 -11.20
N GLY A 57 -14.47 12.22 -11.12
CA GLY A 57 -13.72 13.08 -10.23
C GLY A 57 -14.14 14.50 -10.51
N GLU A 58 -14.73 15.15 -9.51
CA GLU A 58 -15.10 16.55 -9.64
C GLU A 58 -13.88 17.29 -10.20
N PRO A 59 -14.03 18.13 -11.24
CA PRO A 59 -12.91 18.84 -11.81
C PRO A 59 -12.20 19.55 -10.66
N LEU A 60 -10.92 19.21 -10.46
CA LEU A 60 -10.10 19.75 -9.38
C LEU A 60 -10.35 21.25 -9.28
N PRO A 61 -10.70 21.78 -8.09
CA PRO A 61 -10.90 23.21 -7.93
C PRO A 61 -9.68 23.92 -8.49
N GLU A 62 -9.92 25.00 -9.25
CA GLU A 62 -8.90 25.81 -9.93
C GLU A 62 -7.61 25.80 -9.13
N SER A 63 -6.52 25.31 -9.75
CA SER A 63 -5.23 25.05 -9.09
C SER A 63 -4.87 26.21 -8.18
N VAL A 64 -5.07 26.03 -6.87
CA VAL A 64 -4.83 27.07 -5.89
C VAL A 64 -3.33 27.24 -5.82
N SER A 65 -2.84 28.43 -6.19
CA SER A 65 -1.42 28.75 -6.10
C SER A 65 -0.95 28.50 -4.67
N ALA A 66 0.04 27.61 -4.51
CA ALA A 66 0.60 27.33 -3.20
C ALA A 66 1.26 28.61 -2.67
N PRO A 67 1.07 28.97 -1.38
CA PRO A 67 1.63 30.20 -0.80
C PRO A 67 3.16 30.33 -0.92
N TYR A 68 3.86 29.22 -1.21
CA TYR A 68 5.31 29.14 -1.36
C TYR A 68 5.72 28.34 -2.61
N ASP A 69 5.06 28.56 -3.75
CA ASP A 69 5.50 27.96 -5.01
C ASP A 69 6.82 28.60 -5.50
N ALA A 70 7.92 27.87 -5.30
CA ALA A 70 9.26 28.28 -5.72
C ALA A 70 9.50 28.12 -7.24
N SER A 71 8.53 27.59 -8.00
CA SER A 71 8.69 27.40 -9.46
C SER A 71 8.91 28.71 -10.23
N GLN A 72 8.48 29.84 -9.66
CA GLN A 72 8.62 31.18 -10.25
C GLN A 72 9.77 32.01 -9.65
N ALA A 73 10.52 31.47 -8.68
CA ALA A 73 11.61 32.20 -8.02
C ALA A 73 12.78 32.42 -8.97
N GLN A 74 13.31 33.64 -9.02
CA GLN A 74 14.47 33.99 -9.85
C GLN A 74 15.78 33.82 -9.05
N LEU A 75 16.91 33.66 -9.76
CA LEU A 75 18.22 33.50 -9.10
C LEU A 75 18.60 34.75 -8.30
N GLU A 76 18.12 35.90 -8.73
CA GLU A 76 18.27 37.20 -8.09
C GLU A 76 17.56 37.27 -6.72
N ASP A 77 16.48 36.50 -6.52
CA ASP A 77 15.76 36.40 -5.24
C ASP A 77 16.53 35.59 -4.19
N LEU A 78 17.50 34.76 -4.62
CA LEU A 78 18.41 34.04 -3.72
C LEU A 78 19.64 34.86 -3.35
N LEU A 79 19.95 35.88 -4.18
CA LEU A 79 21.10 36.76 -4.03
C LEU A 79 20.72 38.09 -3.37
N SER A 80 19.44 38.34 -3.14
CA SER A 80 19.01 39.47 -2.32
C SER A 80 19.43 39.22 -0.88
N ASP A 81 20.39 40.03 -0.42
CA ASP A 81 20.70 40.18 1.00
C ASP A 81 19.56 40.94 1.71
N GLU A 82 18.29 40.56 1.48
CA GLU A 82 17.23 40.97 2.40
C GLU A 82 17.55 40.30 3.73
N ALA A 83 18.21 41.11 4.57
CA ALA A 83 18.68 40.74 5.88
C ALA A 83 17.57 39.96 6.57
N SER A 84 17.80 38.65 6.73
CA SER A 84 17.03 37.85 7.66
C SER A 84 16.89 38.68 8.94
N PRO A 85 15.67 38.90 9.44
CA PRO A 85 15.49 39.69 10.64
C PRO A 85 16.36 39.06 11.71
N SER A 86 17.38 39.79 12.16
CA SER A 86 18.29 39.30 13.17
C SER A 86 17.45 39.24 14.44
N PHE A 87 16.97 38.06 14.81
CA PHE A 87 16.22 37.87 16.04
C PHE A 87 17.15 38.21 17.21
N THR A 88 16.95 39.40 17.75
CA THR A 88 17.65 39.83 18.96
C THR A 88 16.83 39.38 20.17
N HIS A 89 17.43 39.35 21.37
CA HIS A 89 16.68 39.07 22.60
C HIS A 89 15.56 40.12 22.89
N GLN A 90 15.43 41.17 22.06
CA GLN A 90 14.34 42.14 22.13
C GLN A 90 13.10 41.69 21.33
N ASP A 91 13.25 40.72 20.43
CA ASP A 91 12.20 40.19 19.57
C ASP A 91 11.56 38.91 20.14
N GLU A 92 11.84 38.60 21.42
CA GLU A 92 11.28 37.44 22.10
C GLU A 92 9.78 37.64 22.34
N VAL A 93 8.98 36.75 21.75
CA VAL A 93 7.54 36.64 22.03
C VAL A 93 7.32 35.73 23.22
N GLN A 94 6.50 36.18 24.17
CA GLN A 94 6.08 35.37 25.30
C GLN A 94 5.12 34.28 24.81
N ILE A 95 5.58 33.03 24.83
CA ILE A 95 4.76 31.86 24.51
C ILE A 95 4.00 31.49 25.77
N ASN A 96 2.66 31.56 25.70
CA ASN A 96 1.81 31.11 26.78
C ASN A 96 1.78 29.58 26.81
N ASP A 97 1.68 29.02 28.01
CA ASP A 97 1.60 27.57 28.20
C ASP A 97 0.29 27.04 27.58
N VAL A 98 0.43 26.13 26.62
CA VAL A 98 -0.71 25.55 25.90
C VAL A 98 -1.51 24.63 26.82
N SER A 99 -0.95 24.19 27.96
CA SER A 99 -1.69 23.40 28.95
C SER A 99 -2.77 24.20 29.70
N GLU A 100 -2.74 25.54 29.62
CA GLU A 100 -3.80 26.40 30.16
C GLU A 100 -4.97 26.60 29.18
N VAL A 101 -4.82 26.12 27.94
CA VAL A 101 -5.88 26.20 26.92
C VAL A 101 -6.78 24.98 27.04
N GLU A 102 -8.08 25.22 27.23
CA GLU A 102 -9.10 24.16 27.28
C GLU A 102 -9.08 23.34 25.98
N ASP A 103 -8.99 22.01 26.10
CA ASP A 103 -8.97 21.11 24.96
C ASP A 103 -10.39 21.01 24.36
N PRO A 104 -10.61 21.43 23.10
CA PRO A 104 -11.92 21.37 22.46
C PRO A 104 -12.47 19.95 22.32
N TYR A 105 -11.63 18.91 22.47
CA TYR A 105 -12.03 17.51 22.39
C TYR A 105 -12.18 16.84 23.76
N GLU A 106 -11.98 17.54 24.87
CA GLU A 106 -12.07 16.96 26.23
C GLU A 106 -13.46 16.33 26.50
N HIS A 107 -14.50 16.86 25.86
CA HIS A 107 -15.88 16.36 25.98
C HIS A 107 -16.42 15.74 24.68
N ALA A 108 -15.55 15.51 23.70
CA ALA A 108 -15.96 14.89 22.45
C ALA A 108 -16.37 13.43 22.70
N THR A 109 -17.59 13.08 22.31
CA THR A 109 -18.07 11.71 22.30
C THR A 109 -18.02 11.19 20.87
N ILE A 110 -17.37 10.04 20.67
CA ILE A 110 -17.34 9.37 19.37
C ILE A 110 -18.62 8.56 19.25
N GLU A 111 -19.47 8.91 18.28
CA GLU A 111 -20.69 8.18 17.95
C GLU A 111 -20.42 7.27 16.73
N GLY A 112 -20.57 5.96 16.90
CA GLY A 112 -20.35 4.96 15.85
C GLY A 112 -20.07 3.57 16.41
N ASP A 113 -20.10 2.56 15.54
CA ASP A 113 -19.81 1.17 15.91
C ASP A 113 -18.31 1.01 16.19
N ILE A 114 -17.97 0.63 17.43
CA ILE A 114 -16.59 0.31 17.82
C ILE A 114 -16.29 -1.09 17.30
N SER A 115 -15.20 -1.26 16.56
CA SER A 115 -14.79 -2.55 16.03
C SER A 115 -14.51 -3.52 17.18
N GLU A 116 -15.28 -4.61 17.26
CA GLU A 116 -15.07 -5.67 18.24
C GLU A 116 -14.00 -6.64 17.73
N ALA A 117 -13.00 -6.95 18.56
CA ALA A 117 -11.98 -7.92 18.23
C ALA A 117 -12.59 -9.33 18.27
N VAL A 118 -12.74 -9.96 17.10
CA VAL A 118 -13.19 -11.35 16.99
C VAL A 118 -12.03 -12.27 17.41
N VAL A 119 -12.18 -12.96 18.55
CA VAL A 119 -11.26 -14.00 18.99
C VAL A 119 -11.72 -15.34 18.38
N PHE A 120 -10.88 -15.94 17.54
CA PHE A 120 -11.14 -17.27 17.01
C PHE A 120 -10.78 -18.33 18.06
N GLU A 121 -11.78 -18.91 18.72
CA GLU A 121 -11.63 -20.04 19.66
C GLU A 121 -11.64 -21.41 18.96
N VAL A 122 -11.02 -21.52 17.78
CA VAL A 122 -10.93 -22.82 17.09
C VAL A 122 -9.49 -23.25 17.10
N ASP A 123 -9.22 -24.33 17.85
CA ASP A 123 -7.93 -25.03 17.87
C ASP A 123 -7.43 -25.19 16.43
N GLU A 124 -6.26 -24.64 16.15
CA GLU A 124 -5.57 -24.76 14.87
C GLU A 124 -5.56 -26.24 14.46
N ASN A 125 -6.09 -26.52 13.27
CA ASN A 125 -6.21 -27.87 12.74
C ASN A 125 -4.81 -28.52 12.73
N SER A 126 -4.57 -29.46 13.64
CA SER A 126 -3.27 -30.13 13.73
C SER A 126 -3.03 -30.89 12.43
N ALA A 127 -1.98 -30.49 11.71
CA ALA A 127 -1.63 -30.97 10.38
C ALA A 127 -1.88 -32.47 10.18
N SER A 128 -2.69 -32.81 9.17
CA SER A 128 -2.91 -34.17 8.71
C SER A 128 -1.61 -34.72 8.11
N VAL A 129 -1.09 -35.83 8.66
CA VAL A 129 0.04 -36.61 8.14
C VAL A 129 -0.43 -37.54 7.02
#